data_AF-A0A1U7WV18-F1
#
_entry.id   AF-A0A1U7WV18-F1
#
_cell.length_a   1.000
_cell.length_b   1.000
_cell.length_c   1.000
_cell.angle_alpha   90.00
_cell.angle_beta   90.00
_cell.angle_gamma   90.00
#
_symmetry.space_group_name_H-M   'P 1'
#
loop_
_entity.id
_entity.type
_entity.pdbx_description
1 polymer ?
#
loop_
_entity_poly.entity_id
_entity_poly.type
_entity_poly.pdbx_seq_one_letter_code
_entity_poly.pdbx_strand_id
1 'polypeptide(L)'
;MAASSATATATTSFLCALDKKTPFLCTLDKKGTPFLCPKNSTTKRRSFNGGVKCMAIETAAGATETRKRSGYELQTLTSWLLRQEQAGTIDAELTIVISSISMACKQIASLVQRAGISNLTGVQGAVNIQGEDQKKLDVVSNEVFSNCLRSSGRTGIIASEEEDVPVAVEESYSGNYIVVFDPLDGSSNIDAAVSTGSIFGIYSPNDECLADHGDDSALDNVEQRCIVNVCQPGSNLLAAGYCMYSSSVIFVVTLGNGVFAFNLDPMYGEFVLTQENIQIPKSGKIYSFNEGNYQLWDDKLKKYIDDLKDPGPSGKPYSARYIGSLVGDFHRTLLYGGIYGYPRDKKSKNGKLRLLYECAPMSFLVEQAGGKGSDGHQRVLDIQPTEIHQRVPLYIGSTEEVEKLEKYLS
;
A
#
# COMPACT_ATOMS: atom_id res chain seq x y z
N MET A 1 18.48 41.92 -46.59
CA MET A 1 17.30 42.76 -46.27
C MET A 1 16.35 41.94 -45.43
N ALA A 2 15.80 42.56 -44.40
CA ALA A 2 15.31 41.96 -43.17
C ALA A 2 13.87 41.41 -43.23
N ALA A 3 13.61 40.45 -42.33
CA ALA A 3 12.42 40.21 -41.48
C ALA A 3 11.05 39.99 -42.18
N SER A 4 10.14 39.13 -41.68
CA SER A 4 9.75 38.98 -40.28
C SER A 4 9.02 37.67 -39.98
N SER A 5 9.20 37.21 -38.75
CA SER A 5 8.46 36.19 -38.02
C SER A 5 7.09 36.71 -37.56
N ALA A 6 6.01 35.98 -37.83
CA ALA A 6 4.70 36.23 -37.21
C ALA A 6 4.47 35.25 -36.04
N THR A 7 4.64 35.75 -34.83
CA THR A 7 4.23 35.15 -33.55
C THR A 7 2.70 35.15 -33.43
N ALA A 8 2.09 33.98 -33.22
CA ALA A 8 0.69 33.86 -32.83
C ALA A 8 0.54 34.13 -31.32
N THR A 9 -0.05 35.27 -30.95
CA THR A 9 -0.45 35.57 -29.56
C THR A 9 -1.87 35.08 -29.30
N ALA A 10 -2.02 34.18 -28.33
CA ALA A 10 -3.29 33.71 -27.80
C ALA A 10 -3.98 34.81 -26.98
N THR A 11 -5.20 35.18 -27.35
CA THR A 11 -6.08 36.06 -26.57
C THR A 11 -6.85 35.22 -25.56
N THR A 12 -6.61 35.45 -24.27
CA THR A 12 -7.34 34.84 -23.15
C THR A 12 -8.64 35.61 -22.91
N SER A 13 -9.78 34.96 -23.07
CA SER A 13 -11.10 35.48 -22.71
C SER A 13 -11.51 34.96 -21.33
N PHE A 14 -11.69 35.85 -20.36
CA PHE A 14 -12.27 35.53 -19.04
C PHE A 14 -13.77 35.83 -19.02
N LEU A 15 -14.57 34.83 -18.67
CA LEU A 15 -16.00 34.98 -18.37
C LEU A 15 -16.15 35.39 -16.91
N CYS A 16 -16.50 36.65 -16.65
CA CYS A 16 -16.90 37.11 -15.32
C CYS A 16 -18.44 37.09 -15.24
N ALA A 17 -19.00 36.18 -14.45
CA ALA A 17 -20.44 36.04 -14.29
C ALA A 17 -20.92 36.85 -13.07
N LEU A 18 -21.60 37.97 -13.31
CA LEU A 18 -22.48 38.62 -12.33
C LEU A 18 -23.77 39.06 -13.04
N ASP A 19 -24.79 38.26 -12.81
CA ASP A 19 -26.24 38.47 -12.92
C ASP A 19 -26.91 38.99 -14.21
N LYS A 20 -28.17 38.54 -14.37
CA LYS A 20 -28.95 38.48 -15.61
C LYS A 20 -29.28 39.85 -16.22
N LYS A 21 -28.70 40.16 -17.39
CA LYS A 21 -29.35 40.59 -18.67
C LYS A 21 -28.32 41.23 -19.61
N THR A 22 -28.24 40.71 -20.84
CA THR A 22 -27.48 41.19 -22.04
C THR A 22 -25.94 41.25 -21.94
N PRO A 23 -25.18 40.47 -22.75
CA PRO A 23 -23.72 40.57 -22.77
C PRO A 23 -23.28 41.75 -23.64
N PHE A 24 -22.58 42.73 -23.05
CA PHE A 24 -21.78 43.71 -23.79
C PHE A 24 -20.33 43.22 -23.89
N LEU A 25 -19.82 43.18 -25.11
CA LEU A 25 -18.43 42.79 -25.41
C LEU A 25 -17.52 43.98 -25.11
N CYS A 26 -16.71 43.91 -24.05
CA CYS A 26 -15.64 44.88 -23.78
C CYS A 26 -14.31 44.30 -24.24
N THR A 27 -13.72 44.87 -25.30
CA THR A 27 -12.35 44.58 -25.72
C THR A 27 -11.39 45.57 -25.07
N LEU A 28 -10.37 45.07 -24.37
CA LEU A 28 -9.28 45.87 -23.80
C LEU A 28 -8.07 45.76 -24.74
N ASP A 29 -7.54 46.90 -25.16
CA ASP A 29 -6.25 46.97 -25.86
C ASP A 29 -5.11 47.34 -24.88
N LYS A 30 -3.86 47.03 -25.25
CA LYS A 30 -2.66 46.94 -24.39
C LYS A 30 -2.21 48.20 -23.60
N LYS A 31 -3.05 49.23 -23.45
CA LYS A 31 -2.74 50.43 -22.65
C LYS A 31 -3.89 50.94 -21.76
N GLY A 32 -4.83 50.08 -21.35
CA GLY A 32 -5.60 50.29 -20.12
C GLY A 32 -6.37 51.61 -19.99
N THR A 33 -7.05 52.06 -21.06
CA THR A 33 -7.98 53.20 -20.99
C THR A 33 -9.31 52.86 -21.65
N PRO A 34 -10.47 53.00 -20.98
CA PRO A 34 -11.77 52.70 -21.58
C PRO A 34 -12.23 53.84 -22.49
N PHE A 35 -12.58 53.52 -23.74
CA PHE A 35 -13.15 54.47 -24.71
C PHE A 35 -14.64 54.15 -24.92
N LEU A 36 -15.52 55.14 -24.70
CA LEU A 36 -16.95 55.06 -25.00
C LEU A 36 -17.21 55.65 -26.40
N CYS A 37 -17.82 54.86 -27.29
CA CYS A 37 -18.19 55.29 -28.64
C CYS A 37 -19.48 56.14 -28.61
N PRO A 38 -19.58 57.29 -29.31
CA PRO A 38 -20.67 58.25 -29.11
C PRO A 38 -21.88 57.97 -30.02
N LYS A 39 -23.10 58.14 -29.50
CA LYS A 39 -24.30 58.43 -30.29
C LYS A 39 -25.10 59.59 -29.69
N ASN A 40 -25.54 60.46 -30.61
CA ASN A 40 -26.29 61.70 -30.47
C ASN A 40 -27.44 61.70 -29.43
N SER A 41 -27.49 62.72 -28.58
CA SER A 41 -28.52 63.79 -28.57
C SER A 41 -28.60 64.51 -27.21
N THR A 42 -28.52 65.83 -27.28
CA THR A 42 -29.10 66.86 -26.39
C THR A 42 -29.41 66.50 -24.93
N THR A 43 -28.63 67.02 -23.96
CA THR A 43 -29.09 68.01 -22.94
C THR A 43 -28.00 68.36 -21.90
N LYS A 44 -28.20 69.53 -21.28
CA LYS A 44 -27.31 70.38 -20.47
C LYS A 44 -26.43 69.69 -19.40
N ARG A 45 -25.18 70.16 -19.34
CA ARG A 45 -24.23 70.03 -18.22
C ARG A 45 -24.85 70.45 -16.88
N ARG A 46 -24.75 69.60 -15.86
CA ARG A 46 -24.62 70.01 -14.45
C ARG A 46 -23.45 69.26 -13.84
N SER A 47 -22.49 70.03 -13.33
CA SER A 47 -21.32 69.57 -12.58
C SER A 47 -21.77 69.02 -11.23
N PHE A 48 -21.32 67.80 -10.89
CA PHE A 48 -21.29 67.32 -9.51
C PHE A 48 -19.86 66.88 -9.20
N ASN A 49 -19.21 67.67 -8.36
CA ASN A 49 -17.89 67.37 -7.80
C ASN A 49 -18.11 66.43 -6.60
N GLY A 50 -17.74 65.17 -6.74
CA GLY A 50 -17.76 64.18 -5.66
C GLY A 50 -16.63 63.20 -5.88
N GLY A 51 -15.52 63.40 -5.15
CA GLY A 51 -14.35 62.54 -5.23
C GLY A 51 -14.66 61.14 -4.73
N VAL A 52 -14.46 60.13 -5.58
CA VAL A 52 -14.50 58.72 -5.19
C VAL A 52 -13.08 58.32 -4.76
N LYS A 53 -12.88 58.13 -3.46
CA LYS A 53 -11.71 57.45 -2.91
C LYS A 53 -11.92 55.94 -3.06
N CYS A 54 -11.13 55.28 -3.91
CA CYS A 54 -11.04 53.83 -3.92
C CYS A 54 -10.19 53.37 -2.72
N MET A 55 -10.82 52.72 -1.76
CA MET A 55 -10.13 51.99 -0.68
C MET A 55 -9.80 50.59 -1.22
N ALA A 56 -8.53 50.23 -1.25
CA ALA A 56 -8.11 48.85 -1.50
C ALA A 56 -8.51 48.02 -0.27
N ILE A 57 -9.35 46.99 -0.48
CA ILE A 57 -9.65 45.98 0.53
C ILE A 57 -8.50 44.97 0.46
N GLU A 58 -7.74 44.86 1.55
CA GLU A 58 -6.80 43.76 1.75
C GLU A 58 -7.59 42.45 1.77
N THR A 59 -7.41 41.61 0.75
CA THR A 59 -7.92 40.24 0.78
C THR A 59 -7.04 39.42 1.71
N ALA A 60 -7.57 39.14 2.90
CA ALA A 60 -6.99 38.20 3.84
C ALA A 60 -6.67 36.87 3.15
N ALA A 61 -5.43 36.43 3.32
CA ALA A 61 -5.02 35.06 3.05
C ALA A 61 -5.79 34.12 3.99
N GLY A 62 -6.39 33.07 3.43
CA GLY A 62 -7.01 32.00 4.21
C GLY A 62 -8.42 31.65 3.76
N ALA A 63 -8.53 30.96 2.64
CA ALA A 63 -9.66 30.09 2.36
C ALA A 63 -9.17 28.92 1.49
N THR A 64 -8.87 27.79 2.14
CA THR A 64 -8.69 26.52 1.47
C THR A 64 -10.03 26.15 0.84
N GLU A 65 -10.17 26.35 -0.47
CA GLU A 65 -11.31 25.86 -1.23
C GLU A 65 -11.29 24.33 -1.21
N THR A 66 -12.10 23.72 -0.34
CA THR A 66 -12.45 22.29 -0.45
C THR A 66 -13.28 22.10 -1.72
N ARG A 67 -12.61 21.79 -2.82
CA ARG A 67 -13.23 21.38 -4.08
C ARG A 67 -14.03 20.10 -3.81
N LYS A 68 -15.37 20.17 -3.88
CA LYS A 68 -16.23 18.98 -3.79
C LYS A 68 -15.88 18.06 -4.96
N ARG A 69 -15.19 16.94 -4.68
CA ARG A 69 -14.93 15.89 -5.68
C ARG A 69 -16.28 15.39 -6.21
N SER A 70 -16.42 15.33 -7.53
CA SER A 70 -17.64 14.79 -8.13
C SER A 70 -17.71 13.28 -7.85
N GLY A 71 -18.89 12.74 -7.56
CA GLY A 71 -19.07 11.30 -7.27
C GLY A 71 -18.71 10.34 -8.40
N TYR A 72 -18.23 10.85 -9.54
CA TYR A 72 -17.78 10.09 -10.72
C TYR A 72 -16.28 10.22 -10.99
N GLU A 73 -15.52 10.90 -10.13
CA GLU A 73 -14.08 11.04 -10.31
C GLU A 73 -13.37 9.76 -9.85
N LEU A 74 -13.16 8.82 -10.78
CA LEU A 74 -12.40 7.60 -10.56
C LEU A 74 -10.90 7.92 -10.59
N GLN A 75 -10.18 7.55 -9.55
CA GLN A 75 -8.73 7.63 -9.52
C GLN A 75 -8.14 6.21 -9.61
N THR A 76 -7.41 5.92 -10.67
CA THR A 76 -6.72 4.63 -10.82
C THR A 76 -5.43 4.60 -9.99
N LEU A 77 -4.93 3.41 -9.67
CA LEU A 77 -3.63 3.23 -9.00
C LEU A 77 -2.51 3.92 -9.77
N THR A 78 -2.46 3.76 -11.10
CA THR A 78 -1.48 4.44 -11.96
C THR A 78 -1.56 5.96 -11.82
N SER A 79 -2.77 6.53 -11.88
CA SER A 79 -2.96 7.98 -11.73
C SER A 79 -2.62 8.46 -10.32
N TRP A 80 -2.84 7.62 -9.31
CA TRP A 80 -2.48 7.91 -7.93
C TRP A 80 -0.96 7.90 -7.73
N LEU A 81 -0.25 6.87 -8.22
CA LEU A 81 1.21 6.78 -8.15
C LEU A 81 1.89 7.97 -8.84
N LEU A 82 1.46 8.33 -10.06
CA LEU A 82 1.99 9.49 -10.77
C LEU A 82 1.77 10.82 -10.01
N ARG A 83 0.67 10.95 -9.25
CA ARG A 83 0.46 12.11 -8.37
C ARG A 83 1.39 12.10 -7.16
N GLN A 84 1.68 10.92 -6.59
CA GLN A 84 2.66 10.79 -5.51
C GLN A 84 4.09 11.13 -6.01
N GLU A 85 4.42 10.71 -7.23
CA GLU A 85 5.68 11.07 -7.91
C GLU A 85 5.79 12.59 -8.13
N GLN A 86 4.75 13.21 -8.69
CA GLN A 86 4.70 14.67 -8.91
C GLN A 86 4.80 15.47 -7.60
N ALA A 87 4.28 14.92 -6.50
CA ALA A 87 4.39 15.52 -5.18
C ALA A 87 5.77 15.32 -4.53
N GLY A 88 6.64 14.49 -5.12
CA GLY A 88 7.95 14.15 -4.57
C GLY A 88 7.89 13.17 -3.39
N THR A 89 6.75 12.50 -3.16
CA THR A 89 6.60 11.46 -2.12
C THR A 89 7.41 10.22 -2.48
N ILE A 90 7.42 9.86 -3.76
CA ILE A 90 8.15 8.73 -4.33
C ILE A 90 8.88 9.20 -5.58
N ASP A 91 9.91 8.47 -6.00
CA ASP A 91 10.57 8.72 -7.27
C ASP A 91 9.91 7.92 -8.42
N ALA A 92 10.43 8.15 -9.63
CA ALA A 92 9.96 7.46 -10.83
C ALA A 92 10.28 5.95 -10.80
N GLU A 93 11.35 5.54 -10.12
CA GLU A 93 11.77 4.15 -10.06
C GLU A 93 10.83 3.33 -9.16
N LEU A 94 10.52 3.81 -7.97
CA LEU A 94 9.55 3.20 -7.06
C LEU A 94 8.14 3.19 -7.68
N THR A 95 7.79 4.22 -8.43
CA THR A 95 6.53 4.25 -9.21
C THR A 95 6.44 3.07 -10.17
N ILE A 96 7.52 2.76 -10.88
CA ILE A 96 7.61 1.61 -11.79
C ILE A 96 7.55 0.30 -11.02
N VAL A 97 8.29 0.17 -9.90
CA VAL A 97 8.30 -1.05 -9.06
C VAL A 97 6.88 -1.38 -8.58
N ILE A 98 6.16 -0.42 -7.99
CA ILE A 98 4.79 -0.65 -7.49
C ILE A 98 3.83 -0.94 -8.64
N SER A 99 4.00 -0.28 -9.79
CA SER A 99 3.22 -0.57 -11.00
C SER A 99 3.43 -2.02 -11.47
N SER A 100 4.68 -2.50 -11.52
CA SER A 100 5.02 -3.89 -11.84
C SER A 100 4.44 -4.89 -10.84
N ILE A 101 4.49 -4.59 -9.54
CA ILE A 101 3.86 -5.42 -8.50
C ILE A 101 2.34 -5.50 -8.74
N SER A 102 1.70 -4.36 -9.03
CA SER A 102 0.25 -4.35 -9.32
C SER A 102 -0.10 -5.21 -10.54
N MET A 103 0.78 -5.24 -11.55
CA MET A 103 0.61 -6.06 -12.74
C MET A 103 0.74 -7.55 -12.43
N ALA A 104 1.74 -7.94 -11.62
CA ALA A 104 1.88 -9.30 -11.13
C ALA A 104 0.62 -9.73 -10.38
N CYS A 105 0.11 -8.88 -9.49
CA CYS A 105 -1.12 -9.18 -8.75
C CYS A 105 -2.35 -9.34 -9.64
N LYS A 106 -2.48 -8.59 -10.74
CA LYS A 106 -3.57 -8.77 -11.73
C LYS A 106 -3.47 -10.15 -12.42
N GLN A 107 -2.25 -10.58 -12.78
CA GLN A 107 -2.01 -11.89 -13.38
C GLN A 107 -2.31 -13.03 -12.40
N ILE A 108 -1.79 -12.95 -11.17
CA ILE A 108 -2.04 -13.93 -10.11
C ILE A 108 -3.53 -14.02 -9.78
N ALA A 109 -4.24 -12.89 -9.70
CA ALA A 109 -5.69 -12.89 -9.51
C ALA A 109 -6.42 -13.70 -10.59
N SER A 110 -6.01 -13.57 -11.86
CA SER A 110 -6.57 -14.36 -12.96
C SER A 110 -6.26 -15.86 -12.82
N LEU A 111 -5.04 -16.20 -12.38
CA LEU A 111 -4.62 -17.59 -12.15
C LEU A 111 -5.42 -18.22 -10.99
N VAL A 112 -5.56 -17.53 -9.88
CA VAL A 112 -6.34 -17.98 -8.70
C VAL A 112 -7.80 -18.23 -9.09
N GLN A 113 -8.44 -17.29 -9.80
CA GLN A 113 -9.83 -17.43 -10.25
C GLN A 113 -10.04 -18.61 -11.21
N ARG A 114 -9.01 -18.99 -11.95
CA ARG A 114 -9.06 -20.06 -12.96
C ARG A 114 -8.35 -21.34 -12.51
N ALA A 115 -7.91 -21.44 -11.25
CA ALA A 115 -7.08 -22.54 -10.78
C ALA A 115 -7.75 -23.90 -10.95
N GLY A 116 -9.04 -24.00 -10.62
CA GLY A 116 -9.84 -25.21 -10.80
C GLY A 116 -10.15 -25.58 -12.25
N ILE A 117 -10.08 -24.61 -13.19
CA ILE A 117 -10.25 -24.86 -14.64
C ILE A 117 -8.93 -25.31 -15.26
N SER A 118 -7.82 -24.72 -14.81
CA SER A 118 -6.49 -24.91 -15.38
C SER A 118 -5.72 -26.06 -14.73
N ASN A 119 -6.34 -26.80 -13.81
CA ASN A 119 -5.73 -27.86 -12.99
C ASN A 119 -4.43 -27.42 -12.29
N LEU A 120 -4.40 -26.15 -11.85
CA LEU A 120 -3.34 -25.58 -11.01
C LEU A 120 -3.59 -25.87 -9.51
N THR A 121 -4.66 -26.60 -9.20
CA THR A 121 -4.96 -27.14 -7.87
C THR A 121 -4.13 -28.39 -7.58
N GLY A 122 -3.87 -28.64 -6.29
CA GLY A 122 -3.09 -29.78 -5.82
C GLY A 122 -1.57 -29.55 -5.76
N VAL A 123 -0.89 -30.57 -5.23
CA VAL A 123 0.56 -30.56 -4.96
C VAL A 123 1.36 -30.67 -6.25
N GLN A 124 2.51 -29.99 -6.30
CA GLN A 124 3.49 -30.13 -7.38
C GLN A 124 4.35 -31.41 -7.23
N GLY A 125 4.24 -32.09 -6.08
CA GLY A 125 5.02 -33.28 -5.75
C GLY A 125 6.41 -32.96 -5.17
N ALA A 126 6.72 -31.67 -4.97
CA ALA A 126 7.89 -31.19 -4.26
C ALA A 126 7.48 -30.69 -2.88
N VAL A 127 8.31 -30.97 -1.89
CA VAL A 127 8.25 -30.32 -0.57
C VAL A 127 9.09 -29.05 -0.71
N ASN A 128 8.52 -27.89 -0.37
CA ASN A 128 9.30 -26.65 -0.39
C ASN A 128 10.39 -26.70 0.69
N ILE A 129 11.32 -25.76 0.62
CA ILE A 129 12.48 -25.62 1.52
C ILE A 129 12.11 -25.48 3.00
N GLN A 130 10.82 -25.28 3.27
CA GLN A 130 10.26 -25.07 4.59
C GLN A 130 9.48 -26.28 5.12
N GLY A 131 9.49 -27.39 4.39
CA GLY A 131 8.82 -28.63 4.79
C GLY A 131 7.32 -28.63 4.53
N GLU A 132 6.79 -27.70 3.73
CA GLU A 132 5.40 -27.64 3.32
C GLU A 132 5.21 -28.22 1.91
N ASP A 133 4.04 -28.80 1.63
CA ASP A 133 3.73 -29.32 0.30
C ASP A 133 3.56 -28.14 -0.67
N GLN A 134 4.52 -27.95 -1.58
CA GLN A 134 4.49 -26.84 -2.53
C GLN A 134 3.33 -27.05 -3.52
N LYS A 135 2.45 -26.06 -3.65
CA LYS A 135 1.38 -26.11 -4.66
C LYS A 135 1.88 -25.54 -5.97
N LYS A 136 1.30 -26.04 -7.07
CA LYS A 136 1.63 -25.57 -8.42
C LYS A 136 1.41 -24.07 -8.58
N LEU A 137 0.40 -23.53 -7.90
CA LEU A 137 0.08 -22.11 -7.98
C LEU A 137 1.13 -21.24 -7.30
N ASP A 138 1.84 -21.75 -6.30
CA ASP A 138 2.89 -21.02 -5.58
C ASP A 138 4.07 -20.78 -6.52
N VAL A 139 4.53 -21.83 -7.21
CA VAL A 139 5.61 -21.74 -8.20
C VAL A 139 5.26 -20.78 -9.35
N VAL A 140 4.07 -20.93 -9.93
CA VAL A 140 3.64 -20.03 -11.02
C VAL A 140 3.51 -18.58 -10.55
N SER A 141 3.03 -18.36 -9.31
CA SER A 141 2.90 -17.01 -8.76
C SER A 141 4.27 -16.39 -8.51
N ASN A 142 5.23 -17.16 -8.00
CA ASN A 142 6.63 -16.72 -7.83
C ASN A 142 7.28 -16.33 -9.17
N GLU A 143 7.09 -17.14 -10.22
CA GLU A 143 7.59 -16.83 -11.57
C GLU A 143 6.97 -15.54 -12.13
N VAL A 144 5.65 -15.38 -12.01
CA VAL A 144 4.95 -14.17 -12.47
C VAL A 144 5.46 -12.92 -11.75
N PHE A 145 5.61 -12.99 -10.43
CA PHE A 145 6.09 -11.86 -9.62
C PHE A 145 7.53 -11.49 -9.99
N SER A 146 8.41 -12.49 -10.05
CA SER A 146 9.81 -12.34 -10.44
C SER A 146 9.97 -11.77 -11.84
N ASN A 147 9.18 -12.23 -12.81
CA ASN A 147 9.25 -11.74 -14.19
C ASN A 147 8.75 -10.30 -14.32
N CYS A 148 7.68 -9.92 -13.59
CA CYS A 148 7.17 -8.54 -13.59
C CYS A 148 8.17 -7.57 -12.94
N LEU A 149 8.87 -8.00 -11.88
CA LEU A 149 9.90 -7.20 -11.22
C LEU A 149 11.19 -7.13 -12.05
N ARG A 150 11.64 -8.24 -12.66
CA ARG A 150 12.83 -8.26 -13.53
C ARG A 150 12.65 -7.37 -14.74
N SER A 151 11.52 -7.50 -15.44
CA SER A 151 11.19 -6.68 -16.61
C SER A 151 11.02 -5.19 -16.30
N SER A 152 10.84 -4.82 -15.04
CA SER A 152 10.84 -3.41 -14.62
C SER A 152 12.23 -2.76 -14.79
N GLY A 153 13.30 -3.55 -14.65
CA GLY A 153 14.68 -3.07 -14.62
C GLY A 153 15.00 -2.12 -13.46
N ARG A 154 14.15 -2.01 -12.43
CA ARG A 154 14.33 -1.08 -11.29
C ARG A 154 14.48 -1.77 -9.93
N THR A 155 14.36 -3.09 -9.88
CA THR A 155 14.58 -3.87 -8.65
C THR A 155 15.99 -4.43 -8.66
N GLY A 156 16.79 -4.18 -7.64
CA GLY A 156 18.17 -4.70 -7.53
C GLY A 156 18.22 -6.11 -6.93
N ILE A 157 17.43 -6.36 -5.89
CA ILE A 157 17.38 -7.66 -5.21
C ILE A 157 15.93 -8.08 -5.02
N ILE A 158 15.66 -9.35 -5.33
CA ILE A 158 14.37 -10.00 -5.10
C ILE A 158 14.56 -11.08 -4.05
N ALA A 159 13.77 -11.03 -2.97
CA ALA A 159 13.70 -12.11 -2.00
C ALA A 159 12.27 -12.66 -1.94
N SER A 160 12.12 -13.94 -2.25
CA SER A 160 10.83 -14.63 -2.24
C SER A 160 10.76 -15.59 -1.07
N GLU A 161 9.57 -15.75 -0.52
CA GLU A 161 9.27 -16.80 0.45
C GLU A 161 9.55 -18.22 -0.12
N GLU A 162 9.39 -18.39 -1.43
CA GLU A 162 9.52 -19.69 -2.14
C GLU A 162 10.98 -20.04 -2.53
N GLU A 163 11.93 -19.12 -2.34
CA GLU A 163 13.32 -19.29 -2.76
C GLU A 163 14.27 -19.29 -1.54
N ASP A 164 15.30 -20.15 -1.57
CA ASP A 164 16.30 -20.22 -0.50
C ASP A 164 17.15 -18.96 -0.41
N VAL A 165 17.58 -18.46 -1.56
CA VAL A 165 18.59 -17.42 -1.70
C VAL A 165 17.98 -16.23 -2.45
N PRO A 166 18.20 -14.99 -1.97
CA PRO A 166 17.74 -13.81 -2.66
C PRO A 166 18.44 -13.68 -4.01
N VAL A 167 17.67 -13.35 -5.05
CA VAL A 167 18.13 -13.28 -6.42
C VAL A 167 18.48 -11.83 -6.75
N ALA A 168 19.76 -11.58 -7.05
CA ALA A 168 20.18 -10.33 -7.66
C ALA A 168 19.62 -10.22 -9.09
N VAL A 169 19.10 -9.05 -9.44
CA VAL A 169 18.57 -8.79 -10.77
C VAL A 169 19.67 -8.16 -11.62
N GLU A 170 20.35 -8.98 -12.42
CA GLU A 170 21.43 -8.53 -13.31
C GLU A 170 20.99 -7.48 -14.33
N GLU A 171 19.73 -7.52 -14.76
CA GLU A 171 19.14 -6.59 -15.74
C GLU A 171 18.61 -5.28 -15.11
N SER A 172 18.94 -4.99 -13.85
CA SER A 172 18.50 -3.76 -13.20
C SER A 172 19.37 -2.57 -13.63
N TYR A 173 18.73 -1.52 -14.17
CA TYR A 173 19.41 -0.32 -14.63
C TYR A 173 19.95 0.54 -13.48
N SER A 174 19.33 0.44 -12.30
CA SER A 174 19.65 1.27 -11.13
C SER A 174 19.89 0.49 -9.83
N GLY A 175 19.26 -0.68 -9.65
CA GLY A 175 19.45 -1.54 -8.48
C GLY A 175 19.01 -0.93 -7.13
N ASN A 176 18.28 0.19 -7.14
CA ASN A 176 18.03 1.02 -5.95
C ASN A 176 16.97 0.50 -4.98
N TYR A 177 16.32 -0.62 -5.27
CA TYR A 177 15.28 -1.19 -4.42
C TYR A 177 15.44 -2.68 -4.21
N ILE A 178 15.11 -3.09 -2.99
CA ILE A 178 15.01 -4.49 -2.60
C ILE A 178 13.54 -4.79 -2.41
N VAL A 179 13.03 -5.79 -3.13
CA VAL A 179 11.63 -6.23 -3.01
C VAL A 179 11.62 -7.60 -2.37
N VAL A 180 10.98 -7.68 -1.20
CA VAL A 180 10.69 -8.94 -0.53
C VAL A 180 9.21 -9.27 -0.74
N PHE A 181 8.87 -10.51 -1.05
CA PHE A 181 7.47 -10.87 -1.27
C PHE A 181 7.13 -12.31 -0.87
N ASP A 182 5.88 -12.49 -0.46
CA ASP A 182 5.20 -13.78 -0.42
C ASP A 182 4.26 -13.81 -1.63
N PRO A 183 4.51 -14.69 -2.63
CA PRO A 183 3.71 -14.70 -3.85
C PRO A 183 2.27 -15.14 -3.57
N LEU A 184 2.02 -16.00 -2.58
CA LEU A 184 0.69 -16.54 -2.31
C LEU A 184 0.51 -17.09 -0.88
N ASP A 185 0.13 -16.22 0.04
CA ASP A 185 -0.29 -16.59 1.39
C ASP A 185 -1.53 -17.49 1.38
N GLY A 186 -1.52 -18.54 2.19
CA GLY A 186 -2.69 -19.40 2.40
C GLY A 186 -3.01 -20.28 1.20
N SER A 187 -2.00 -20.63 0.39
CA SER A 187 -2.15 -21.52 -0.77
C SER A 187 -2.82 -22.84 -0.42
N SER A 188 -2.61 -23.34 0.81
CA SER A 188 -3.32 -24.49 1.39
C SER A 188 -4.84 -24.42 1.20
N ASN A 189 -5.43 -23.23 1.19
CA ASN A 189 -6.87 -23.02 1.15
C ASN A 189 -7.47 -22.85 -0.26
N ILE A 190 -6.63 -22.79 -1.31
CA ILE A 190 -7.10 -22.60 -2.71
C ILE A 190 -8.10 -23.69 -3.11
N ASP A 191 -7.85 -24.94 -2.74
CA ASP A 191 -8.70 -26.08 -3.10
C ASP A 191 -10.09 -26.00 -2.45
N ALA A 192 -10.21 -25.22 -1.36
CA ALA A 192 -11.46 -24.97 -0.65
C ALA A 192 -12.13 -23.64 -1.07
N ALA A 193 -11.60 -22.95 -2.08
CA ALA A 193 -12.09 -21.67 -2.60
C ALA A 193 -12.19 -20.56 -1.52
N VAL A 194 -11.30 -20.60 -0.54
CA VAL A 194 -11.18 -19.56 0.50
C VAL A 194 -10.20 -18.48 0.00
N SER A 195 -10.29 -17.27 0.57
CA SER A 195 -9.40 -16.17 0.22
C SER A 195 -7.92 -16.50 0.45
N THR A 196 -7.08 -15.95 -0.42
CA THR A 196 -5.61 -15.98 -0.40
C THR A 196 -5.10 -14.59 -0.77
N GLY A 197 -3.79 -14.35 -0.83
CA GLY A 197 -3.23 -13.07 -1.28
C GLY A 197 -1.73 -13.06 -1.43
N SER A 198 -1.19 -12.06 -2.12
CA SER A 198 0.25 -11.81 -2.16
C SER A 198 0.62 -10.70 -1.18
N ILE A 199 1.83 -10.75 -0.61
CA ILE A 199 2.35 -9.77 0.34
C ILE A 199 3.67 -9.25 -0.20
N PHE A 200 3.96 -7.95 -0.03
CA PHE A 200 5.23 -7.38 -0.44
C PHE A 200 5.72 -6.27 0.50
N GLY A 201 7.04 -6.17 0.62
CA GLY A 201 7.75 -5.08 1.26
C GLY A 201 8.86 -4.55 0.34
N ILE A 202 9.09 -3.24 0.38
CA ILE A 202 10.10 -2.57 -0.44
C ILE A 202 11.06 -1.81 0.49
N TYR A 203 12.34 -2.14 0.39
CA TYR A 203 13.42 -1.49 1.14
C TYR A 203 14.33 -0.69 0.21
N SER A 204 15.01 0.29 0.78
CA SER A 204 16.22 0.85 0.17
C SER A 204 17.40 -0.07 0.49
N PRO A 205 18.34 -0.30 -0.44
CA PRO A 205 19.60 -0.93 -0.12
C PRO A 205 20.41 -0.05 0.84
N ASN A 206 21.17 -0.67 1.74
CA ASN A 206 22.05 0.06 2.64
C ASN A 206 23.39 0.35 1.95
N ASP A 207 23.83 1.62 1.99
CA ASP A 207 25.10 2.07 1.41
C ASP A 207 26.32 1.32 2.00
N GLU A 208 26.24 0.88 3.26
CA GLU A 208 27.32 0.18 3.97
C GLU A 208 27.64 -1.23 3.41
N CYS A 209 26.84 -1.74 2.47
CA CYS A 209 27.02 -3.06 1.85
C CYS A 209 27.50 -3.01 0.39
N LEU A 210 27.74 -1.81 -0.14
CA LEU A 210 28.40 -1.58 -1.43
C LEU A 210 29.91 -1.79 -1.27
N ALA A 211 30.36 -3.03 -1.10
CA ALA A 211 31.78 -3.35 -1.30
C ALA A 211 32.18 -3.03 -2.74
N ASP A 212 33.30 -2.30 -2.87
CA ASP A 212 33.93 -1.86 -4.11
C ASP A 212 33.84 -2.92 -5.23
N HIS A 213 33.49 -2.48 -6.43
CA HIS A 213 33.52 -3.29 -7.65
C HIS A 213 34.96 -3.58 -8.08
N GLY A 214 35.69 -4.34 -7.29
CA GLY A 214 37.08 -4.67 -7.55
C GLY A 214 37.57 -5.84 -6.70
N ASP A 215 37.13 -7.06 -7.00
CA ASP A 215 38.03 -8.13 -7.44
C ASP A 215 37.21 -9.37 -7.82
N ASP A 216 37.56 -10.01 -8.92
CA ASP A 216 36.95 -11.24 -9.41
C ASP A 216 37.34 -12.41 -8.49
N SER A 217 36.45 -12.85 -7.58
CA SER A 217 36.25 -14.27 -7.23
C SER A 217 35.14 -14.49 -6.18
N ALA A 218 34.38 -15.57 -6.39
CA ALA A 218 33.39 -16.23 -5.54
C ALA A 218 31.93 -15.72 -5.61
N LEU A 219 31.07 -16.56 -6.22
CA LEU A 219 29.61 -16.50 -6.15
C LEU A 219 29.09 -16.40 -4.70
N ASP A 220 29.79 -17.03 -3.74
CA ASP A 220 29.49 -16.96 -2.30
C ASP A 220 29.46 -15.52 -1.74
N ASN A 221 30.23 -14.59 -2.33
CA ASN A 221 30.27 -13.19 -1.87
C ASN A 221 29.05 -12.39 -2.33
N VAL A 222 28.44 -12.73 -3.47
CA VAL A 222 27.24 -12.04 -3.98
C VAL A 222 26.01 -12.44 -3.18
N GLU A 223 25.85 -13.74 -2.92
CA GLU A 223 24.75 -14.27 -2.11
C GLU A 223 24.78 -13.71 -0.69
N GLN A 224 25.96 -13.72 -0.04
CA GLN A 224 26.12 -13.13 1.29
C GLN A 224 25.81 -11.62 1.31
N ARG A 225 26.24 -10.86 0.29
CA ARG A 225 25.89 -9.43 0.16
C ARG A 225 24.39 -9.22 -0.04
N CYS A 226 23.73 -10.06 -0.84
CA CYS A 226 22.28 -9.99 -1.02
C CYS A 226 21.53 -10.32 0.28
N ILE A 227 21.98 -11.33 1.03
CA ILE A 227 21.39 -11.70 2.33
C ILE A 227 21.49 -10.53 3.31
N VAL A 228 22.67 -9.93 3.46
CA VAL A 228 22.86 -8.78 4.38
C VAL A 228 21.99 -7.59 3.98
N ASN A 229 21.89 -7.31 2.68
CA ASN A 229 21.04 -6.24 2.17
C ASN A 229 19.55 -6.49 2.39
N VAL A 230 19.09 -7.74 2.34
CA VAL A 230 17.69 -8.13 2.53
C VAL A 230 17.30 -8.18 4.01
N CYS A 231 18.21 -8.61 4.88
CA CYS A 231 17.99 -8.72 6.32
C CYS A 231 18.03 -7.36 7.02
N GLN A 232 17.06 -6.50 6.73
CA GLN A 232 16.88 -5.21 7.40
C GLN A 232 15.67 -5.25 8.34
N PRO A 233 15.67 -4.47 9.45
CA PRO A 233 14.49 -4.31 10.28
C PRO A 233 13.34 -3.72 9.45
N GLY A 234 12.11 -4.12 9.78
CA GLY A 234 10.92 -3.62 9.10
C GLY A 234 10.72 -2.10 9.23
N SER A 235 11.41 -1.44 10.17
CA SER A 235 11.44 0.02 10.27
C SER A 235 12.04 0.72 9.05
N ASN A 236 12.83 0.00 8.24
CA ASN A 236 13.47 0.52 7.03
C ASN A 236 12.61 0.33 5.76
N LEU A 237 11.40 -0.20 5.89
CA LEU A 237 10.46 -0.31 4.77
C LEU A 237 10.10 1.09 4.25
N LEU A 238 10.30 1.30 2.96
CA LEU A 238 9.85 2.50 2.24
C LEU A 238 8.37 2.39 1.88
N ALA A 239 7.96 1.19 1.48
CA ALA A 239 6.59 0.88 1.12
C ALA A 239 6.29 -0.58 1.45
N ALA A 240 5.03 -0.87 1.75
CA ALA A 240 4.55 -2.24 1.91
C ALA A 240 3.10 -2.35 1.47
N GLY A 241 2.68 -3.57 1.17
CA GLY A 241 1.33 -3.82 0.74
C GLY A 241 0.98 -5.29 0.66
N TYR A 242 -0.27 -5.54 0.32
CA TYR A 242 -0.75 -6.86 -0.06
C TYR A 242 -1.82 -6.74 -1.14
N CYS A 243 -2.04 -7.82 -1.88
CA CYS A 243 -3.18 -7.98 -2.76
C CYS A 243 -4.01 -9.17 -2.31
N MET A 244 -5.23 -8.92 -1.85
CA MET A 244 -6.16 -9.97 -1.44
C MET A 244 -6.93 -10.48 -2.64
N TYR A 245 -6.97 -11.81 -2.81
CA TYR A 245 -7.76 -12.52 -3.81
C TYR A 245 -8.94 -13.21 -3.12
N SER A 246 -10.12 -12.61 -3.23
CA SER A 246 -11.35 -13.10 -2.59
C SER A 246 -12.56 -12.86 -3.50
N SER A 247 -13.75 -12.66 -2.93
CA SER A 247 -14.95 -12.21 -3.64
C SER A 247 -14.73 -10.92 -4.46
N SER A 248 -13.74 -10.12 -4.06
CA SER A 248 -13.16 -9.03 -4.84
C SER A 248 -11.64 -9.08 -4.72
N VAL A 249 -10.95 -8.41 -5.64
CA VAL A 249 -9.49 -8.29 -5.62
C VAL A 249 -9.13 -6.91 -5.11
N ILE A 250 -8.41 -6.84 -3.99
CA ILE A 250 -8.13 -5.58 -3.29
C ILE A 250 -6.63 -5.43 -3.10
N PHE A 251 -6.06 -4.39 -3.68
CA PHE A 251 -4.67 -4.00 -3.51
C PHE A 251 -4.58 -2.92 -2.43
N VAL A 252 -3.89 -3.23 -1.34
CA VAL A 252 -3.69 -2.32 -0.21
C VAL A 252 -2.23 -1.97 -0.12
N VAL A 253 -1.92 -0.67 0.00
CA VAL A 253 -0.55 -0.17 -0.03
C VAL A 253 -0.37 1.02 0.92
N THR A 254 0.84 1.14 1.47
CA THR A 254 1.34 2.34 2.13
C THR A 254 2.70 2.73 1.55
N LEU A 255 2.95 4.05 1.46
CA LEU A 255 4.23 4.65 1.10
C LEU A 255 4.89 5.33 2.32
N GLY A 256 4.50 4.92 3.54
CA GLY A 256 4.93 5.54 4.79
C GLY A 256 4.08 6.73 5.26
N ASN A 257 3.03 7.10 4.51
CA ASN A 257 2.14 8.22 4.80
C ASN A 257 0.65 7.85 4.72
N GLY A 258 0.26 6.85 5.50
CA GLY A 258 -1.12 6.33 5.54
C GLY A 258 -1.34 5.13 4.63
N VAL A 259 -2.54 4.56 4.71
CA VAL A 259 -2.90 3.31 4.03
C VAL A 259 -4.03 3.55 3.02
N PHE A 260 -3.87 3.02 1.81
CA PHE A 260 -4.79 3.21 0.70
C PHE A 260 -5.22 1.85 0.16
N ALA A 261 -6.51 1.71 -0.18
CA ALA A 261 -7.04 0.51 -0.81
C ALA A 261 -7.59 0.81 -2.20
N PHE A 262 -7.25 -0.08 -3.13
CA PHE A 262 -7.70 -0.04 -4.51
C PHE A 262 -8.39 -1.35 -4.85
N ASN A 263 -9.60 -1.28 -5.39
CA ASN A 263 -10.32 -2.47 -5.85
C ASN A 263 -10.06 -2.65 -7.35
N LEU A 264 -9.82 -3.88 -7.76
CA LEU A 264 -9.72 -4.20 -9.19
C LEU A 264 -11.12 -4.13 -9.81
N ASP A 265 -11.28 -3.28 -10.82
CA ASP A 265 -12.42 -3.33 -11.71
C ASP A 265 -12.16 -4.39 -12.79
N PRO A 266 -12.90 -5.52 -12.80
CA PRO A 266 -12.69 -6.59 -13.77
C PRO A 266 -13.10 -6.20 -15.20
N MET A 267 -13.90 -5.15 -15.38
CA MET A 267 -14.33 -4.70 -16.71
C MET A 267 -13.21 -3.96 -17.45
N TYR A 268 -12.42 -3.17 -16.72
CA TYR A 268 -11.35 -2.34 -17.29
C TYR A 268 -9.95 -2.88 -16.99
N GLY A 269 -9.83 -3.84 -16.07
CA GLY A 269 -8.54 -4.38 -15.65
C GLY A 269 -7.69 -3.37 -14.86
N GLU A 270 -8.33 -2.43 -14.17
CA GLU A 270 -7.65 -1.36 -13.43
C GLU A 270 -7.97 -1.37 -11.95
N PHE A 271 -6.94 -1.09 -11.14
CA PHE A 271 -7.12 -0.85 -9.72
C PHE A 271 -7.63 0.58 -9.51
N VAL A 272 -8.79 0.71 -8.88
CA VAL A 272 -9.47 1.99 -8.62
C VAL A 272 -9.46 2.26 -7.12
N LEU A 273 -9.05 3.48 -6.74
CA LEU A 273 -9.01 3.92 -5.34
C LEU A 273 -10.42 3.91 -4.76
N THR A 274 -10.62 3.13 -3.69
CA THR A 274 -11.91 3.00 -3.01
C THR A 274 -11.88 3.52 -1.59
N GLN A 275 -10.72 3.50 -0.94
CA GLN A 275 -10.54 4.02 0.42
C GLN A 275 -9.19 4.74 0.55
N GLU A 276 -9.24 5.95 1.11
CA GLU A 276 -8.08 6.77 1.42
C GLU A 276 -7.84 6.79 2.92
N ASN A 277 -6.56 6.79 3.34
CA ASN A 277 -6.14 6.95 4.72
C ASN A 277 -6.89 6.04 5.70
N ILE A 278 -6.91 4.74 5.41
CA ILE A 278 -7.55 3.73 6.26
C ILE A 278 -7.00 3.85 7.69
N GLN A 279 -7.91 3.87 8.66
CA GLN A 279 -7.57 3.87 10.08
C GLN A 279 -8.25 2.67 10.75
N ILE A 280 -7.45 1.85 11.42
CA ILE A 280 -7.98 0.71 12.18
C ILE A 280 -8.68 1.21 13.45
N PRO A 281 -9.83 0.64 13.84
CA PRO A 281 -10.44 0.94 15.14
C PRO A 281 -9.47 0.68 16.30
N LYS A 282 -9.48 1.54 17.33
CA LYS A 282 -8.56 1.42 18.48
C LYS A 282 -8.81 0.18 19.34
N SER A 283 -10.05 -0.31 19.36
CA SER A 283 -10.48 -1.58 19.95
C SER A 283 -11.52 -2.28 19.09
N GLY A 284 -11.72 -3.58 19.32
CA GLY A 284 -12.69 -4.38 18.60
C GLY A 284 -12.90 -5.74 19.25
N LYS A 285 -14.16 -6.12 19.47
CA LYS A 285 -14.52 -7.41 20.09
C LYS A 285 -14.46 -8.59 19.11
N ILE A 286 -13.36 -8.72 18.37
CA ILE A 286 -13.07 -9.80 17.43
C ILE A 286 -11.68 -10.34 17.72
N TYR A 287 -11.53 -11.65 17.86
CA TYR A 287 -10.23 -12.31 17.91
C TYR A 287 -10.10 -13.36 16.81
N SER A 288 -8.89 -13.49 16.27
CA SER A 288 -8.57 -14.37 15.16
C SER A 288 -7.34 -15.21 15.48
N PHE A 289 -7.58 -16.44 15.92
CA PHE A 289 -6.57 -17.41 16.34
C PHE A 289 -7.01 -18.81 15.93
N ASN A 290 -6.04 -19.68 15.62
CA ASN A 290 -6.31 -21.10 15.41
C ASN A 290 -6.44 -21.84 16.76
N GLU A 291 -7.63 -21.82 17.36
CA GLU A 291 -7.89 -22.51 18.64
C GLU A 291 -7.71 -24.04 18.59
N GLY A 292 -7.57 -24.66 17.42
CA GLY A 292 -7.15 -26.06 17.31
C GLY A 292 -5.79 -26.34 17.97
N ASN A 293 -4.95 -25.31 18.11
CA ASN A 293 -3.65 -25.38 18.78
C ASN A 293 -3.70 -25.04 20.28
N TYR A 294 -4.87 -24.83 20.87
CA TYR A 294 -5.01 -24.35 22.25
C TYR A 294 -4.21 -25.16 23.28
N GLN A 295 -4.18 -26.50 23.15
CA GLN A 295 -3.43 -27.38 24.07
C GLN A 295 -1.90 -27.31 23.90
N LEU A 296 -1.43 -26.69 22.82
CA LEU A 296 -0.02 -26.51 22.50
C LEU A 296 0.52 -25.14 22.91
N TRP A 297 -0.36 -24.22 23.32
CA TRP A 297 0.02 -22.88 23.77
C TRP A 297 0.48 -22.85 25.23
N ASP A 298 1.18 -21.78 25.57
CA ASP A 298 1.53 -21.44 26.95
C ASP A 298 0.27 -21.04 27.75
N ASP A 299 0.30 -21.28 29.05
CA ASP A 299 -0.87 -21.07 29.92
C ASP A 299 -1.31 -19.61 30.01
N LYS A 300 -0.38 -18.66 29.85
CA LYS A 300 -0.67 -17.22 29.76
C LYS A 300 -1.59 -16.90 28.57
N LEU A 301 -1.30 -17.47 27.41
CA LEU A 301 -2.10 -17.27 26.20
C LEU A 301 -3.45 -18.00 26.30
N LYS A 302 -3.48 -19.20 26.87
CA LYS A 302 -4.75 -19.91 27.15
C LYS A 302 -5.68 -19.07 28.00
N LYS A 303 -5.14 -18.51 29.10
CA LYS A 303 -5.90 -17.65 29.99
C LYS A 303 -6.46 -16.42 29.26
N TYR A 304 -5.66 -15.76 28.43
CA TYR A 304 -6.12 -14.65 27.59
C TYR A 304 -7.32 -15.06 26.72
N ILE A 305 -7.20 -16.18 25.99
CA ILE A 305 -8.26 -16.68 25.10
C ILE A 305 -9.53 -17.06 25.88
N ASP A 306 -9.39 -17.66 27.06
CA ASP A 306 -10.53 -18.01 27.91
C ASP A 306 -11.27 -16.76 28.40
N ASP A 307 -10.53 -15.72 28.80
CA ASP A 307 -11.11 -14.46 29.29
C ASP A 307 -11.81 -13.67 28.15
N LEU A 308 -11.48 -13.91 26.87
CA LEU A 308 -12.22 -13.34 25.73
C LEU A 308 -13.61 -13.96 25.52
N LYS A 309 -13.81 -15.19 26.00
CA LYS A 309 -15.07 -15.94 25.89
C LYS A 309 -16.07 -15.57 26.99
N ASP A 310 -15.62 -14.87 28.02
CA ASP A 310 -16.51 -14.33 29.05
C ASP A 310 -17.41 -13.23 28.46
N PRO A 311 -18.76 -13.36 28.54
CA PRO A 311 -19.68 -12.33 28.09
C PRO A 311 -19.56 -11.00 28.86
N GLY A 312 -18.96 -11.03 30.04
CA GLY A 312 -18.82 -9.90 30.95
C GLY A 312 -20.16 -9.24 31.31
N PRO A 313 -20.14 -8.00 31.82
CA PRO A 313 -21.36 -7.28 32.21
C PRO A 313 -22.30 -6.99 31.04
N SER A 314 -21.76 -6.89 29.82
CA SER A 314 -22.55 -6.60 28.61
C SER A 314 -23.34 -7.80 28.08
N GLY A 315 -23.11 -9.01 28.60
CA GLY A 315 -23.76 -10.23 28.13
C GLY A 315 -23.30 -10.70 26.74
N LYS A 316 -22.23 -10.11 26.18
CA LYS A 316 -21.73 -10.37 24.82
C LYS A 316 -20.21 -10.56 24.83
N PRO A 317 -19.74 -11.80 24.55
CA PRO A 317 -18.31 -12.10 24.49
C PRO A 317 -17.70 -11.57 23.19
N TYR A 318 -16.39 -11.76 23.02
CA TYR A 318 -15.74 -11.50 21.74
C TYR A 318 -16.22 -12.50 20.68
N SER A 319 -16.27 -12.05 19.42
CA SER A 319 -16.53 -12.93 18.28
C SER A 319 -15.23 -13.56 17.77
N ALA A 320 -15.19 -14.89 17.69
CA ALA A 320 -14.09 -15.60 17.04
C ALA A 320 -14.27 -15.56 15.51
N ARG A 321 -13.26 -15.18 14.76
CA ARG A 321 -13.21 -15.28 13.28
C ARG A 321 -11.83 -15.70 12.87
N TYR A 322 -11.69 -16.82 12.17
CA TYR A 322 -10.39 -17.29 11.68
C TYR A 322 -10.60 -17.93 10.31
N ILE A 323 -10.08 -17.28 9.28
CA ILE A 323 -10.19 -17.72 7.88
C ILE A 323 -9.10 -18.76 7.60
N GLY A 324 -7.90 -18.57 8.16
CA GLY A 324 -6.74 -19.41 7.90
C GLY A 324 -5.88 -18.94 6.72
N SER A 325 -6.10 -17.71 6.24
CA SER A 325 -5.18 -16.95 5.36
C SER A 325 -4.82 -15.68 6.11
N LEU A 326 -3.52 -15.41 6.25
CA LEU A 326 -3.00 -14.21 6.90
C LEU A 326 -3.60 -12.96 6.25
N VAL A 327 -3.58 -12.87 4.92
CA VAL A 327 -4.08 -11.70 4.18
C VAL A 327 -5.57 -11.47 4.44
N GLY A 328 -6.38 -12.53 4.39
CA GLY A 328 -7.82 -12.43 4.64
C GLY A 328 -8.16 -12.03 6.08
N ASP A 329 -7.50 -12.66 7.06
CA ASP A 329 -7.70 -12.37 8.48
C ASP A 329 -7.19 -10.96 8.85
N PHE A 330 -6.06 -10.53 8.28
CA PHE A 330 -5.50 -9.20 8.46
C PHE A 330 -6.39 -8.13 7.83
N HIS A 331 -6.84 -8.29 6.59
CA HIS A 331 -7.70 -7.32 5.91
C HIS A 331 -8.99 -7.06 6.69
N ARG A 332 -9.63 -8.12 7.20
CA ARG A 332 -10.80 -7.98 8.08
C ARG A 332 -10.45 -7.21 9.36
N THR A 333 -9.32 -7.53 9.99
CA THR A 333 -8.86 -6.88 11.22
C THR A 333 -8.57 -5.39 10.99
N LEU A 334 -7.98 -5.04 9.85
CA LEU A 334 -7.70 -3.67 9.45
C LEU A 334 -8.97 -2.83 9.33
N LEU A 335 -10.05 -3.39 8.77
CA LEU A 335 -11.31 -2.67 8.53
C LEU A 335 -12.25 -2.66 9.74
N TYR A 336 -12.31 -3.75 10.50
CA TYR A 336 -13.30 -3.91 11.57
C TYR A 336 -12.71 -3.87 12.98
N GLY A 337 -11.40 -3.76 13.10
CA GLY A 337 -10.68 -3.83 14.37
C GLY A 337 -10.70 -5.24 14.96
N GLY A 338 -10.18 -5.33 16.18
CA GLY A 338 -9.91 -6.58 16.87
C GLY A 338 -8.45 -6.97 16.78
N ILE A 339 -8.17 -8.25 17.00
CA ILE A 339 -6.82 -8.79 17.05
C ILE A 339 -6.71 -10.09 16.25
N TYR A 340 -5.66 -10.16 15.45
CA TYR A 340 -5.17 -11.40 14.86
C TYR A 340 -3.93 -11.86 15.61
N GLY A 341 -3.80 -13.16 15.82
CA GLY A 341 -2.56 -13.71 16.36
C GLY A 341 -2.19 -15.08 15.81
N TYR A 342 -0.90 -15.21 15.51
CA TYR A 342 -0.23 -16.44 15.18
C TYR A 342 0.88 -16.68 16.21
N PRO A 343 0.53 -17.24 17.38
CA PRO A 343 1.47 -17.42 18.47
C PRO A 343 2.50 -18.52 18.16
N ARG A 344 3.57 -18.57 18.97
CA ARG A 344 4.37 -19.79 19.10
C ARG A 344 3.55 -20.92 19.72
N ASP A 345 3.98 -22.15 19.49
CA ASP A 345 3.45 -23.33 20.17
C ASP A 345 4.55 -24.38 20.42
N LYS A 346 4.19 -25.51 21.04
CA LYS A 346 5.14 -26.59 21.33
C LYS A 346 5.88 -27.14 20.10
N LYS A 347 5.28 -27.08 18.91
CA LYS A 347 5.88 -27.55 17.65
C LYS A 347 6.69 -26.43 17.00
N SER A 348 6.12 -25.23 16.92
CA SER A 348 6.69 -24.05 16.29
C SER A 348 7.10 -23.02 17.34
N LYS A 349 8.26 -23.24 17.96
CA LYS A 349 8.74 -22.44 19.12
C LYS A 349 8.92 -20.95 18.84
N ASN A 350 9.16 -20.58 17.58
CA ASN A 350 9.32 -19.21 17.12
C ASN A 350 8.12 -18.73 16.28
N GLY A 351 6.95 -19.36 16.41
CA GLY A 351 5.81 -19.08 15.55
C GLY A 351 5.98 -19.69 14.15
N LYS A 352 4.98 -19.45 13.28
CA LYS A 352 4.96 -19.94 11.90
C LYS A 352 5.25 -18.85 10.88
N LEU A 353 4.82 -17.62 11.10
CA LEU A 353 4.93 -16.56 10.11
C LEU A 353 6.37 -16.04 10.02
N ARG A 354 6.80 -15.69 8.81
CA ARG A 354 8.16 -15.25 8.48
C ARG A 354 8.27 -13.74 8.65
N LEU A 355 9.38 -13.31 9.24
CA LEU A 355 9.59 -11.93 9.62
C LEU A 355 9.60 -11.00 8.41
N LEU A 356 10.44 -11.30 7.41
CA LEU A 356 10.69 -10.41 6.27
C LEU A 356 9.51 -10.29 5.30
N TYR A 357 8.85 -11.41 4.99
CA TYR A 357 7.84 -11.48 3.93
C TYR A 357 6.41 -11.26 4.42
N GLU A 358 6.13 -11.61 5.68
CA GLU A 358 4.77 -11.65 6.22
C GLU A 358 4.62 -10.63 7.36
N CYS A 359 5.39 -10.80 8.44
CA CYS A 359 5.18 -10.03 9.67
C CYS A 359 5.56 -8.55 9.52
N ALA A 360 6.70 -8.24 8.92
CA ALA A 360 7.17 -6.86 8.76
C ALA A 360 6.28 -6.04 7.82
N PRO A 361 5.93 -6.49 6.59
CA PRO A 361 5.01 -5.75 5.73
C PRO A 361 3.64 -5.49 6.37
N MET A 362 3.06 -6.49 7.03
CA MET A 362 1.77 -6.34 7.72
C MET A 362 1.87 -5.38 8.91
N SER A 363 2.96 -5.43 9.67
CA SER A 363 3.19 -4.54 10.80
C SER A 363 3.41 -3.09 10.36
N PHE A 364 4.08 -2.87 9.23
CA PHE A 364 4.23 -1.53 8.66
C PHE A 364 2.87 -0.94 8.25
N LEU A 365 2.03 -1.74 7.58
CA LEU A 365 0.66 -1.34 7.23
C LEU A 365 -0.19 -1.02 8.46
N VAL A 366 -0.18 -1.88 9.49
CA VAL A 366 -1.05 -1.66 10.65
C VAL A 366 -0.65 -0.40 11.42
N GLU A 367 0.64 -0.10 11.53
CA GLU A 367 1.12 1.11 12.21
C GLU A 367 0.76 2.37 11.43
N GLN A 368 0.88 2.33 10.09
CA GLN A 368 0.42 3.41 9.21
C GLN A 368 -1.10 3.63 9.29
N ALA A 369 -1.87 2.58 9.62
CA ALA A 369 -3.30 2.66 9.92
C ALA A 369 -3.62 3.02 11.39
N GLY A 370 -2.60 3.24 12.23
CA GLY A 370 -2.76 3.62 13.63
C GLY A 370 -3.05 2.46 14.59
N GLY A 371 -2.76 1.22 14.22
CA GLY A 371 -2.79 0.03 15.08
C GLY A 371 -1.42 -0.38 15.59
N LYS A 372 -1.25 -1.65 15.95
CA LYS A 372 -0.02 -2.18 16.56
C LYS A 372 0.31 -3.58 16.04
N GLY A 373 1.60 -3.86 15.81
CA GLY A 373 2.15 -5.19 15.52
C GLY A 373 3.25 -5.55 16.52
N SER A 374 3.09 -6.69 17.19
CA SER A 374 3.95 -7.15 18.31
C SER A 374 4.24 -8.65 18.21
N ASP A 375 5.40 -9.09 18.69
CA ASP A 375 5.69 -10.52 18.90
C ASP A 375 5.19 -11.05 20.27
N GLY A 376 4.49 -10.18 21.01
CA GLY A 376 3.99 -10.42 22.35
C GLY A 376 4.78 -9.68 23.43
N HIS A 377 5.99 -9.21 23.12
CA HIS A 377 6.87 -8.51 24.06
C HIS A 377 7.53 -7.26 23.46
N GLN A 378 7.82 -7.27 22.16
CA GLN A 378 8.44 -6.16 21.44
C GLN A 378 7.72 -5.87 20.11
N ARG A 379 7.92 -4.66 19.59
CA ARG A 379 7.40 -4.22 18.29
C ARG A 379 8.08 -5.02 17.17
N VAL A 380 7.29 -5.56 16.24
CA VAL A 380 7.79 -6.43 15.15
C VAL A 380 8.81 -5.72 14.25
N LEU A 381 8.59 -4.43 13.95
CA LEU A 381 9.46 -3.67 13.06
C LEU A 381 10.84 -3.33 13.66
N ASP A 382 11.00 -3.48 14.98
CA ASP A 382 12.28 -3.28 15.67
C ASP A 382 13.14 -4.56 15.69
N ILE A 383 12.58 -5.69 15.23
CA ILE A 383 13.30 -6.97 15.20
C ILE A 383 14.27 -6.93 14.02
N GLN A 384 15.56 -7.00 14.31
CA GLN A 384 16.61 -7.22 13.33
C GLN A 384 16.58 -8.68 12.87
N PRO A 385 16.30 -8.98 11.59
CA PRO A 385 16.41 -10.33 11.06
C PRO A 385 17.87 -10.79 11.10
N THR A 386 18.10 -12.02 11.59
CA THR A 386 19.40 -12.69 11.54
C THR A 386 19.48 -13.73 10.42
N GLU A 387 18.32 -14.19 9.95
CA GLU A 387 18.16 -15.13 8.84
C GLU A 387 17.02 -14.66 7.94
N ILE A 388 17.11 -14.97 6.65
CA ILE A 388 16.08 -14.60 5.67
C ILE A 388 14.72 -15.22 6.00
N HIS A 389 14.74 -16.50 6.34
CA HIS A 389 13.54 -17.29 6.64
C HIS A 389 13.20 -17.30 8.13
N GLN A 390 13.69 -16.32 8.89
CA GLN A 390 13.43 -16.20 10.33
C GLN A 390 11.92 -16.09 10.59
N ARG A 391 11.41 -16.91 11.51
CA ARG A 391 10.01 -16.88 11.95
C ARG A 391 9.87 -16.13 13.27
N VAL A 392 8.73 -15.47 13.44
CA VAL A 392 8.34 -14.81 14.70
C VAL A 392 6.87 -15.06 15.02
N PRO A 393 6.49 -15.12 16.31
CA PRO A 393 5.09 -14.95 16.70
C PRO A 393 4.58 -13.58 16.22
N LEU A 394 3.30 -13.50 15.86
CA LEU A 394 2.68 -12.25 15.45
C LEU A 394 1.39 -12.03 16.22
N TYR A 395 1.22 -10.84 16.78
CA TYR A 395 -0.02 -10.32 17.34
C TYR A 395 -0.24 -8.91 16.78
N ILE A 396 -1.32 -8.73 16.02
CA ILE A 396 -1.49 -7.54 15.20
C ILE A 396 -2.96 -7.11 15.17
N GLY A 397 -3.19 -5.79 15.18
CA GLY A 397 -4.52 -5.22 15.04
C GLY A 397 -4.72 -3.93 15.83
N SER A 398 -5.91 -3.81 16.42
CA SER A 398 -6.32 -2.68 17.26
C SER A 398 -5.35 -2.50 18.44
N THR A 399 -4.88 -1.26 18.65
CA THR A 399 -3.86 -0.93 19.67
C THR A 399 -4.25 -1.46 21.06
N GLU A 400 -5.48 -1.21 21.51
CA GLU A 400 -5.93 -1.61 22.85
C GLU A 400 -6.00 -3.13 23.01
N GLU A 401 -6.32 -3.87 21.93
CA GLU A 401 -6.43 -5.33 21.97
C GLU A 401 -5.05 -6.01 22.01
N VAL A 402 -4.08 -5.46 21.26
CA VAL A 402 -2.68 -5.94 21.28
C VAL A 402 -2.05 -5.66 22.63
N GLU A 403 -2.21 -4.45 23.18
CA GLU A 403 -1.72 -4.11 24.53
C GLU A 403 -2.37 -4.94 25.63
N LYS A 404 -3.67 -5.26 25.48
CA LYS A 404 -4.35 -6.19 26.39
C LYS A 404 -3.67 -7.56 26.36
N LEU A 405 -3.35 -8.10 25.18
CA LEU A 405 -2.66 -9.38 25.05
C LEU A 405 -1.25 -9.34 25.64
N GLU A 406 -0.46 -8.31 25.36
CA GLU A 406 0.90 -8.15 25.91
C GLU A 406 0.92 -8.19 27.45
N LYS A 407 -0.09 -7.59 28.10
CA LYS A 407 -0.24 -7.64 29.57
C LYS A 407 -0.47 -9.05 30.11
N TYR A 408 -1.11 -9.94 29.35
CA TYR A 408 -1.27 -11.34 29.73
C TYR A 408 0.03 -12.14 29.55
N LEU A 409 0.83 -11.78 28.55
CA LEU A 409 2.08 -12.48 28.22
C LEU A 409 3.27 -12.04 29.09
N SER A 410 3.22 -10.81 29.62
CA SER A 410 4.21 -10.21 30.54
C SER A 410 4.43 -11.03 31.81
#